data_AF-A0A929YKN9-F1
#
_entry.id   AF-A0A929YKN9-F1
#
_cell.length_a   1.000
_cell.length_b   1.000
_cell.length_c   1.000
_cell.angle_alpha   90.00
_cell.angle_beta   90.00
_cell.angle_gamma   90.00
#
_symmetry.space_group_name_H-M   'P 1'
#
loop_
_entity.id
_entity.type
_entity.pdbx_description
1 polymer ?
#
loop_
_entity_poly.entity_id
_entity_poly.type
_entity_poly.pdbx_seq_one_letter_code
_entity_poly.pdbx_strand_id
1 'polypeptide(L)'
;MKSQDNIFESKSGIRLDTPAKDLFERFSYLKEYIISVNPRFNQLQYLAANGDLAKMNVSDLAELGQMPAESLIYMMESRISEE
;
A
#
# COMPACT_ATOMS: atom_id res chain seq x y z
N MET A 1 15.32 -26.19 -11.40
CA MET A 1 15.58 -24.96 -10.63
C MET A 1 14.27 -24.53 -10.01
N LYS A 2 14.13 -24.58 -8.68
CA LYS A 2 12.95 -23.99 -8.03
C LYS A 2 13.15 -22.48 -8.10
N SER A 3 12.30 -21.80 -8.86
CA SER A 3 12.22 -20.34 -8.84
C SER A 3 11.98 -19.94 -7.39
N GLN A 4 13.00 -19.37 -6.74
CA GLN A 4 12.76 -18.54 -5.58
C GLN A 4 12.11 -17.29 -6.14
N ASP A 5 10.78 -17.30 -6.21
CA ASP A 5 10.04 -16.05 -6.26
C ASP A 5 10.47 -15.30 -5.01
N ASN A 6 11.36 -14.32 -5.18
CA ASN A 6 11.68 -13.34 -4.16
C ASN A 6 10.40 -12.55 -3.94
N ILE A 7 9.51 -13.09 -3.11
CA ILE A 7 8.33 -12.39 -2.64
C ILE A 7 8.87 -11.23 -1.83
N PHE A 8 8.84 -10.04 -2.41
CA PHE A 8 9.26 -8.82 -1.74
C PHE A 8 8.32 -8.59 -0.55
N GLU A 9 8.89 -8.60 0.65
CA GLU A 9 8.19 -8.39 1.92
C GLU A 9 8.94 -7.35 2.75
N SER A 10 8.20 -6.37 3.26
CA SER A 10 8.74 -5.31 4.12
C SER A 10 9.02 -5.84 5.53
N LYS A 11 9.77 -5.10 6.35
CA LYS A 11 10.03 -5.49 7.76
C LYS A 11 8.74 -5.59 8.56
N SER A 12 7.76 -4.75 8.23
CA SER A 12 6.43 -4.78 8.81
C SER A 12 5.52 -5.86 8.22
N GLY A 13 6.00 -6.68 7.28
CA GLY A 13 5.23 -7.77 6.65
C GLY A 13 4.29 -7.31 5.54
N ILE A 14 4.57 -6.15 4.92
CA ILE A 14 3.81 -5.65 3.78
C ILE A 14 4.34 -6.30 2.51
N ARG A 15 3.43 -6.87 1.72
CA ARG A 15 3.69 -7.52 0.44
C ARG A 15 2.80 -6.93 -0.64
N LEU A 16 3.10 -7.27 -1.89
CA LEU A 16 2.30 -6.88 -3.05
C LEU A 16 0.83 -7.34 -2.95
N ASP A 17 0.60 -8.53 -2.40
CA ASP A 17 -0.71 -9.15 -2.22
C ASP A 17 -1.43 -8.71 -0.93
N THR A 18 -0.80 -7.88 -0.09
CA THR A 18 -1.42 -7.42 1.15
C THR A 18 -2.70 -6.64 0.84
N PRO A 19 -3.86 -7.04 1.40
CA PRO A 19 -5.11 -6.30 1.19
C PRO A 19 -4.98 -4.86 1.71
N ALA A 20 -5.44 -3.89 0.92
CA ALA A 20 -5.38 -2.47 1.29
C ALA A 20 -6.18 -2.19 2.57
N LYS A 21 -7.26 -2.93 2.79
CA LYS A 21 -8.04 -2.87 4.03
C LYS A 21 -7.19 -3.26 5.24
N ASP A 22 -6.58 -4.44 5.20
CA ASP A 22 -5.74 -4.95 6.30
C ASP A 22 -4.55 -4.02 6.57
N LEU A 23 -3.95 -3.48 5.51
CA LEU A 23 -2.88 -2.48 5.59
C LEU A 23 -3.31 -1.25 6.39
N PHE A 24 -4.45 -0.64 6.04
CA PHE A 24 -4.94 0.58 6.69
C PHE A 24 -5.59 0.32 8.06
N GLU A 25 -6.08 -0.89 8.34
CA GLU A 25 -6.51 -1.26 9.68
C GLU A 25 -5.30 -1.42 10.61
N ARG A 26 -4.21 -2.02 10.12
CA ARG A 26 -2.98 -2.20 10.89
C ARG A 26 -2.19 -0.92 11.07
N PHE A 27 -2.15 -0.06 10.05
CA PHE A 27 -1.41 1.20 10.04
C PHE A 27 -2.34 2.34 9.59
N SER A 28 -3.23 2.76 10.48
CA SER A 28 -4.31 3.73 10.19
C SER A 28 -3.84 5.08 9.63
N TYR A 29 -2.62 5.50 9.97
CA TYR A 29 -2.04 6.74 9.45
C TYR A 29 -1.53 6.63 8.01
N LEU A 30 -1.30 5.43 7.46
CA LEU A 30 -0.70 5.28 6.14
C LEU A 30 -1.59 5.83 5.02
N LYS A 31 -2.92 5.72 5.15
CA LYS A 31 -3.85 6.22 4.13
C LYS A 31 -3.67 7.72 3.93
N GLU A 32 -3.68 8.50 5.01
CA GLU A 32 -3.50 9.95 4.94
C GLU A 32 -2.07 10.32 4.54
N TYR A 33 -1.09 9.54 4.99
CA TYR A 33 0.30 9.73 4.60
C TYR A 33 0.50 9.58 3.08
N ILE A 34 0.06 8.48 2.47
CA ILE A 34 0.24 8.29 1.02
C ILE A 34 -0.53 9.34 0.21
N ILE A 35 -1.70 9.79 0.70
CA ILE A 35 -2.44 10.93 0.13
C ILE A 35 -1.61 12.22 0.17
N SER A 36 -0.94 12.51 1.30
CA SER A 36 -0.10 13.70 1.45
C SER A 36 1.14 13.70 0.54
N VAL A 37 1.68 12.52 0.22
CA VAL A 37 2.86 12.38 -0.65
C VAL A 37 2.49 12.41 -2.13
N ASN A 38 1.37 11.79 -2.50
CA ASN A 38 0.95 11.69 -3.90
C ASN A 38 -0.57 11.92 -4.03
N PRO A 39 -1.00 13.05 -4.63
CA PRO A 39 -2.41 13.42 -4.72
C PRO A 39 -3.25 12.47 -5.59
N ARG A 40 -2.65 11.56 -6.35
CA ARG A 40 -3.38 10.49 -7.05
C ARG A 40 -4.16 9.60 -6.07
N PHE A 41 -3.65 9.43 -4.85
CA PHE A 41 -4.33 8.68 -3.80
C PHE A 41 -5.58 9.37 -3.23
N ASN A 42 -5.89 10.61 -3.61
CA ASN A 42 -7.18 11.24 -3.26
C ASN A 42 -8.38 10.39 -3.73
N GLN A 43 -8.20 9.58 -4.77
CA GLN A 43 -9.21 8.64 -5.25
C GLN A 43 -9.58 7.58 -4.21
N LEU A 44 -8.70 7.28 -3.23
CA LEU A 44 -8.98 6.33 -2.15
C LEU A 44 -10.17 6.73 -1.27
N GLN A 45 -10.50 8.02 -1.18
CA GLN A 45 -11.69 8.47 -0.46
C GLN A 45 -12.97 8.00 -1.17
N TYR A 46 -13.01 8.12 -2.50
CA TYR A 46 -14.11 7.65 -3.34
C TYR A 46 -14.19 6.12 -3.35
N LEU A 47 -13.04 5.44 -3.49
CA LEU A 47 -12.96 3.97 -3.48
C LEU A 47 -13.32 3.37 -2.12
N ALA A 48 -13.05 4.09 -1.02
CA ALA A 48 -13.53 3.67 0.30
C ALA A 48 -15.06 3.79 0.40
N ALA A 49 -15.63 4.88 -0.10
CA ALA A 49 -17.06 5.17 -0.01
C ALA A 49 -17.93 4.20 -0.85
N ASN A 50 -17.42 3.73 -1.99
CA ASN A 50 -18.14 2.79 -2.86
C ASN A 50 -17.82 1.31 -2.57
N GLY A 51 -16.93 1.03 -1.60
CA GLY A 51 -16.54 -0.32 -1.18
C GLY A 51 -15.49 -1.00 -2.08
N ASP A 52 -14.99 -0.33 -3.11
CA ASP A 52 -13.97 -0.90 -4.01
C ASP A 52 -12.59 -1.00 -3.34
N LEU A 53 -12.32 -0.18 -2.32
CA LEU A 53 -11.08 -0.28 -1.55
C LEU A 53 -10.88 -1.66 -0.92
N ALA A 54 -11.96 -2.35 -0.55
CA ALA A 54 -11.90 -3.69 0.03
C ALA A 54 -11.45 -4.77 -0.97
N LYS A 55 -11.45 -4.46 -2.27
CA LYS A 55 -11.01 -5.35 -3.35
C LYS A 55 -9.56 -5.12 -3.75
N MET A 56 -8.93 -4.07 -3.23
CA MET A 56 -7.58 -3.66 -3.59
C MET A 56 -6.52 -4.33 -2.71
N ASN A 57 -5.34 -4.54 -3.29
CA ASN A 57 -4.10 -4.88 -2.60
C ASN A 57 -3.04 -3.77 -2.82
N VAL A 58 -1.83 -3.98 -2.29
CA VAL A 58 -0.72 -3.01 -2.41
C VAL A 58 -0.29 -2.79 -3.86
N SER A 59 -0.31 -3.82 -4.72
CA SER A 59 -0.05 -3.63 -6.16
C SER A 59 -1.06 -2.68 -6.79
N ASP A 60 -2.35 -2.84 -6.50
CA ASP A 60 -3.40 -1.95 -7.02
C ASP A 60 -3.21 -0.50 -6.52
N LEU A 61 -2.77 -0.34 -5.27
CA LEU A 61 -2.40 0.98 -4.73
C LEU A 61 -1.21 1.58 -5.49
N ALA A 62 -0.20 0.78 -5.81
CA ALA A 62 0.96 1.24 -6.58
C ALA A 62 0.55 1.70 -7.99
N GLU A 63 -0.32 0.94 -8.66
CA GLU A 63 -0.91 1.31 -9.95
C GLU A 63 -1.70 2.62 -9.87
N LEU A 64 -2.54 2.78 -8.84
CA LEU A 64 -3.30 4.01 -8.59
C LEU A 64 -2.37 5.22 -8.41
N GLY A 65 -1.31 5.04 -7.63
CA GLY A 65 -0.26 6.04 -7.40
C GLY A 65 0.61 6.30 -8.63
N GLN A 66 0.53 5.48 -9.67
CA GLN A 66 1.46 5.45 -10.81
C GLN A 66 2.92 5.41 -10.37
N MET A 67 3.23 4.52 -9.43
CA MET A 67 4.57 4.34 -8.89
C MET A 67 4.92 2.85 -8.75
N PRO A 68 6.22 2.49 -8.74
CA PRO A 68 6.62 1.11 -8.47
C PRO A 68 6.13 0.65 -7.10
N ALA A 69 5.66 -0.59 -7.00
CA ALA A 69 5.09 -1.13 -5.77
C ALA A 69 6.15 -1.25 -4.66
N GLU A 70 7.39 -1.59 -5.01
CA GLU A 70 8.51 -1.62 -4.08
C GLU A 70 8.81 -0.23 -3.51
N SER A 71 8.67 0.82 -4.33
CA SER A 71 8.83 2.21 -3.87
C SER A 71 7.71 2.63 -2.93
N LEU A 72 6.47 2.24 -3.22
CA LEU A 72 5.32 2.48 -2.34
C LEU A 72 5.53 1.78 -0.99
N ILE A 73 5.91 0.50 -1.01
CA ILE A 73 6.17 -0.25 0.22
C ILE A 73 7.34 0.35 1.01
N TYR A 74 8.43 0.72 0.34
CA TYR A 74 9.56 1.38 0.99
C TYR A 74 9.13 2.68 1.69
N MET A 75 8.35 3.52 1.00
CA MET A 75 7.84 4.77 1.54
C MET A 75 6.94 4.55 2.77
N MET A 76 6.04 3.56 2.70
CA MET A 76 5.21 3.19 3.85
C MET A 76 6.04 2.64 5.01
N GLU A 77 7.02 1.77 4.74
CA GLU A 77 7.90 1.19 5.77
C GLU A 77 8.76 2.24 6.46
N SER A 78 9.28 3.22 5.71
CA SER A 78 9.98 4.36 6.27
C SER A 78 9.10 5.12 7.25
N ARG A 79 7.85 5.39 6.89
CA ARG A 79 6.91 6.08 7.78
C ARG A 79 6.55 5.24 9.01
N ILE A 80 6.38 3.93 8.86
CA ILE A 80 6.13 3.02 10.00
C ILE A 80 7.30 3.02 10.98
N SER A 81 8.53 3.07 10.47
CA SER A 81 9.74 3.05 11.31
C SER A 81 10.01 4.37 12.04
N GLU A 82 9.34 5.46 11.67
CA GLU A 82 9.43 6.77 12.33
C GLU A 82 8.47 6.93 13.51
N GLU A 83 7.40 6.12 13.56
CA GLU A 83 6.42 6.07 14.65
C GLU A 83 6.88 5.13 15.77
#